data_AF-A0A6M2A4L6-F1
#
_entry.id   AF-A0A6M2A4L6-F1
#
_cell.length_a   1.000
_cell.length_b   1.000
_cell.length_c   1.000
_cell.angle_alpha   90.00
_cell.angle_beta   90.00
_cell.angle_gamma   90.00
#
_symmetry.space_group_name_H-M   'P 1'
#
loop_
_entity.id
_entity.type
_entity.pdbx_description
1 polymer ?
#
loop_
_entity_poly.entity_id
_entity_poly.type
_entity_poly.pdbx_seq_one_letter_code
_entity_poly.pdbx_strand_id
1 'polypeptide(L)' 'MKDDFMEVVLEAYKRSYQRAFEIAVRTGTALVFERNGKIVEVKPPYRYELVKIPQEKSK' A
#
# COMPACT_ATOMS: atom_id res chain seq x y z
N MET A 1 14.74 0.27 21.14
CA MET A 1 15.39 -0.67 20.18
C MET A 1 14.41 -1.58 19.43
N LYS A 2 13.13 -1.69 19.81
CA LYS A 2 12.12 -2.34 18.94
C LYS A 2 11.52 -1.37 17.92
N ASP A 3 11.52 -0.07 18.22
CA ASP A 3 10.84 0.96 17.43
C ASP A 3 11.54 1.23 16.09
N ASP A 4 12.88 1.40 16.08
CA ASP A 4 13.63 1.72 14.86
C ASP A 4 13.54 0.61 13.80
N PHE A 5 13.63 -0.67 14.20
CA PHE A 5 13.50 -1.78 13.26
C PHE A 5 12.09 -1.89 12.69
N MET A 6 11.07 -1.73 13.54
CA MET A 6 9.68 -1.75 13.09
C MET A 6 9.37 -0.58 12.15
N GLU A 7 9.95 0.60 12.39
CA GLU A 7 9.81 1.76 11.52
C GLU A 7 10.42 1.50 10.13
N VAL A 8 11.63 0.93 10.08
CA VAL A 8 12.29 0.54 8.83
C VAL A 8 11.47 -0.49 8.05
N VAL A 9 10.90 -1.48 8.73
CA VAL A 9 10.03 -2.50 8.11
C VAL A 9 8.76 -1.87 7.55
N LEU A 10 8.11 -0.97 8.30
CA LEU A 10 6.92 -0.26 7.86
C LEU A 10 7.22 0.66 6.67
N GLU A 11 8.38 1.32 6.64
CA GLU A 11 8.78 2.17 5.53
C GLU A 11 9.08 1.35 4.27
N ALA A 12 9.82 0.25 4.41
CA ALA A 12 10.10 -0.67 3.31
C ALA A 12 8.81 -1.27 2.72
N TYR A 13 7.86 -1.61 3.59
CA TYR A 13 6.54 -2.08 3.20
C TYR A 13 5.75 -0.99 2.45
N LYS A 14 5.67 0.24 2.97
CA LYS A 14 4.98 1.34 2.26
C LYS A 14 5.57 1.58 0.87
N ARG A 15 6.90 1.58 0.74
CA ARG A 15 7.60 1.76 -0.55
C ARG A 15 7.30 0.62 -1.53
N SER A 16 7.19 -0.63 -1.06
CA SER A 16 6.87 -1.76 -1.93
C SER A 16 5.45 -1.68 -2.49
N TYR A 17 4.47 -1.29 -1.66
CA TYR A 17 3.09 -1.07 -2.10
C TYR A 17 2.97 0.09 -3.09
N GLN A 18 3.68 1.20 -2.84
CA GLN A 18 3.71 2.32 -3.77
C GLN A 18 4.25 1.89 -5.13
N ARG A 19 5.37 1.16 -5.16
CA ARG A 19 5.95 0.67 -6.42
C ARG A 19 5.03 -0.31 -7.15
N ALA A 20 4.40 -1.23 -6.43
CA ALA A 20 3.43 -2.17 -7.02
C ALA A 20 2.23 -1.43 -7.61
N PHE A 21 1.73 -0.39 -6.92
CA PHE A 21 0.66 0.47 -7.41
C PHE A 21 1.10 1.25 -8.67
N GLU A 22 2.26 1.89 -8.66
CA GLU A 22 2.79 2.61 -9.84
C GLU A 22 2.93 1.71 -11.07
N ILE A 23 3.42 0.48 -10.88
CA ILE A 23 3.51 -0.52 -11.95
C ILE A 23 2.11 -0.86 -12.45
N ALA A 24 1.18 -1.20 -11.55
CA ALA A 24 -0.18 -1.61 -11.91
C ALA A 24 -0.95 -0.50 -12.65
N VAL A 25 -0.76 0.76 -12.24
CA VAL A 25 -1.30 1.94 -12.93
C VAL A 25 -0.72 2.07 -14.33
N ARG A 26 0.60 1.94 -14.47
CA ARG A 26 1.29 2.05 -15.76
C ARG A 26 0.90 0.93 -16.73
N THR A 27 0.72 -0.29 -16.24
CA THR A 27 0.41 -1.47 -17.06
C THR A 27 -1.08 -1.68 -17.26
N GLY A 28 -1.94 -0.93 -16.56
CA GLY A 28 -3.39 -1.16 -16.58
C GLY A 28 -3.78 -2.55 -16.08
N THR A 29 -2.98 -3.15 -15.20
CA THR A 29 -3.26 -4.45 -14.58
C THR A 29 -3.89 -4.26 -13.22
N ALA A 30 -4.71 -5.18 -12.72
CA ALA A 30 -5.28 -5.10 -11.38
C ALA A 30 -4.23 -5.28 -10.27
N LEU A 31 -4.39 -4.58 -9.15
CA LEU A 31 -3.57 -4.74 -7.95
C LEU A 31 -4.34 -5.60 -6.94
N VAL A 32 -3.77 -6.74 -6.55
CA VAL A 32 -4.37 -7.65 -5.56
C VAL A 32 -3.49 -7.66 -4.31
N PHE A 33 -4.06 -7.39 -3.15
CA PHE A 33 -3.35 -7.45 -1.88
C PHE A 33 -4.29 -7.80 -0.73
N GLU A 34 -3.74 -8.33 0.35
CA GLU A 34 -4.49 -8.63 1.57
C GLU A 34 -4.53 -7.40 2.49
N ARG A 35 -5.72 -7.07 3.01
CA ARG A 35 -5.94 -6.04 4.03
C ARG A 35 -6.93 -6.55 5.06
N ASN A 36 -6.54 -6.60 6.33
CA ASN A 36 -7.38 -7.05 7.46
C ASN A 36 -7.98 -8.45 7.25
N GLY A 37 -7.19 -9.41 6.75
CA GLY A 37 -7.65 -10.78 6.48
C GLY A 37 -8.59 -10.93 5.28
N LYS A 38 -8.73 -9.88 4.46
CA LYS A 38 -9.55 -9.90 3.24
C LYS A 38 -8.67 -9.61 2.03
N ILE A 39 -8.88 -10.36 0.96
CA ILE A 39 -8.26 -10.09 -0.33
C ILE A 39 -9.00 -8.90 -0.96
N VAL A 40 -8.25 -7.85 -1.31
CA VAL A 40 -8.73 -6.66 -1.99
C VAL A 40 -8.14 -6.64 -3.39
N GLU A 41 -8.99 -6.55 -4.39
CA GLU A 41 -8.61 -6.36 -5.79
C GLU A 41 -9.00 -4.94 -6.24
N VAL A 42 -8.02 -4.19 -6.76
CA VAL A 42 -8.23 -2.85 -7.32
C VAL A 42 -8.04 -2.94 -8.82
N LYS A 43 -9.11 -2.68 -9.59
CA LYS A 43 -9.09 -2.74 -11.05
C LYS A 43 -8.90 -1.34 -11.65
N PRO A 44 -8.29 -1.23 -12.85
CA PRO A 44 -8.30 0.01 -13.61
C PRO A 44 -9.73 0.44 -14.01
N PRO A 45 -9.96 1.74 -14.28
CA PRO A 45 -9.02 2.85 -14.17
C PRO A 45 -8.79 3.26 -12.72
N TYR A 46 -7.53 3.31 -12.31
CA TYR A 46 -7.14 3.83 -11.00
C TYR A 46 -7.42 5.33 -10.95
N ARG A 47 -8.38 5.76 -10.13
CA ARG A 47 -8.53 7.19 -9.85
C ARG A 47 -7.29 7.64 -9.06
N TYR A 48 -6.51 8.57 -9.62
CA TYR A 48 -5.44 9.30 -8.92
C TYR A 48 -6.01 10.24 -7.84
N GLU A 49 -7.01 9.81 -7.08
CA GLU A 49 -7.19 10.37 -5.75
C GLU A 49 -6.13 9.67 -4.92
N LEU A 50 -5.04 10.36 -4.59
CA LEU A 50 -4.05 9.92 -3.61
C LEU A 50 -4.80 9.35 -2.42
N VAL A 51 -4.93 8.02 -2.36
CA VAL A 51 -5.69 7.34 -1.31
C VAL A 51 -4.94 7.65 -0.03
N LYS A 52 -5.48 8.59 0.75
CA LYS A 52 -4.92 8.94 2.05
C LYS A 52 -4.91 7.66 2.87
N ILE A 53 -3.72 7.07 3.02
CA ILE A 53 -3.51 5.98 3.95
C ILE A 53 -3.87 6.56 5.32
N PRO A 54 -4.92 6.07 6.00
CA PRO A 54 -5.22 6.55 7.33
C PRO A 54 -3.98 6.30 8.19
N GLN A 55 -3.37 7.37 8.68
CA GLN A 55 -2.36 7.27 9.72
C GLN A 55 -3.09 6.70 10.93
N GLU A 56 -2.83 5.43 11.25
CA GLU A 56 -3.23 4.86 12.52
C GLU A 56 -2.68 5.77 13.62
N LYS A 57 -3.59 6.39 14.39
CA LYS A 57 -3.22 7.04 15.64
C LYS A 57 -2.71 5.94 16.56
N SER A 58 -1.40 5.80 16.67
CA SER A 58 -0.79 5.15 17.83
C SER A 58 -1.36 5.81 19.08
N LYS A 59 -2.07 5.01 19.86
CA LYS A 59 -2.70 5.38 21.12
C LYS A 59 -1.68 5.36 22.24
#